data_AF-G0QAG9-F1
#
_entry.id   AF-G0QAG9-F1
#
_cell.length_a   1.000
_cell.length_b   1.000
_cell.length_c   1.000
_cell.angle_alpha   90.00
_cell.angle_beta   90.00
_cell.angle_gamma   90.00
#
_symmetry.space_group_name_H-M   'P 1'
#
loop_
_entity.id
_entity.type
_entity.pdbx_description
1 polymer ?
#
loop_
_entity_poly.entity_id
_entity_poly.type
_entity_poly.pdbx_seq_one_letter_code
_entity_poly.pdbx_strand_id
1 'polypeptide(L)'
;MDEARTELEARLDGEVHLESESGTEDEPPVKHDNPGPVKPFEPLNDLLSVPKYNEVDPSFLILLTFPALFGFMIGDAGYGVTTFLMFAAGYKLFPAAKEIFVSLMFASFMTFLFGLAFGDAFGYIIFGGHSELAAATGIELFSQIPILFHRAEHLGQVFTIAGAFGVFHVNLGYLVGGYNEYIRHGLKEAFLEKGSWILLQIGVAIAVLASQPIGLGVIGLSIVLIVLGEGAVGVIEIPSLLSNIVSYLRVFGVSVAAVVLAKTVNALAEPLLGTGSLVLTVAGIGVLVVGHIFNTFIKIMEGFLQGIRLHYVEFYDKFYDGGGRRYVPFGAEDASL
;
A
#
# COMPACT_ATOMS: atom_id res chain seq x y z
N MET A 1 1.32 -10.97 -33.15
CA MET A 1 1.09 -11.00 -34.62
C MET A 1 1.16 -12.43 -35.15
N ASP A 2 2.21 -13.19 -34.84
CA ASP A 2 2.37 -14.57 -35.37
C ASP A 2 1.30 -15.55 -34.88
N GLU A 3 0.87 -15.47 -33.61
CA GLU A 3 -0.24 -16.27 -33.08
C GLU A 3 -1.57 -15.97 -33.80
N ALA A 4 -1.96 -14.69 -33.88
CA ALA A 4 -3.20 -14.28 -34.54
C ALA A 4 -3.22 -14.66 -36.03
N ARG A 5 -2.08 -14.52 -36.71
CA ARG A 5 -1.91 -14.94 -38.11
C ARG A 5 -2.11 -16.45 -38.28
N THR A 6 -1.47 -17.24 -37.43
CA THR A 6 -1.56 -18.71 -37.48
C THR A 6 -3.00 -19.18 -37.25
N GLU A 7 -3.72 -18.55 -36.32
CA GLU A 7 -5.11 -18.91 -36.04
C GLU A 7 -6.07 -18.49 -37.17
N LEU A 8 -5.87 -17.32 -37.79
CA LEU A 8 -6.66 -16.86 -38.92
C LEU A 8 -6.41 -17.70 -40.19
N GLU A 9 -5.15 -18.00 -40.50
CA GLU A 9 -4.79 -18.84 -41.65
C GLU A 9 -5.38 -20.27 -41.51
N ALA A 10 -5.40 -20.81 -40.29
CA ALA A 10 -6.01 -22.10 -40.00
C ALA A 10 -7.54 -22.12 -40.13
N ARG A 11 -8.22 -20.99 -39.85
CA ARG A 11 -9.69 -20.88 -39.93
C ARG A 11 -10.21 -20.45 -41.31
N LEU A 12 -9.39 -19.76 -42.09
CA LEU A 12 -9.77 -19.16 -43.38
C LEU A 12 -9.07 -19.81 -44.59
N ASP A 13 -8.51 -21.01 -44.40
CA ASP A 13 -7.94 -21.86 -45.46
C ASP A 13 -6.89 -21.14 -46.34
N GLY A 14 -6.11 -20.26 -45.72
CA GLY A 14 -5.00 -19.54 -46.38
C GLY A 14 -5.36 -18.25 -47.13
N GLU A 15 -6.63 -17.85 -47.21
CA GLU A 15 -7.03 -16.55 -47.79
C GLU A 15 -7.01 -15.43 -46.74
N VAL A 16 -5.82 -15.09 -46.23
CA VAL A 16 -5.66 -14.03 -45.22
C VAL A 16 -4.74 -12.94 -45.76
N HIS A 17 -5.30 -11.74 -45.95
CA HIS A 17 -4.52 -10.53 -46.23
C HIS A 17 -4.38 -9.73 -44.93
N LEU A 18 -3.19 -9.78 -44.32
CA LEU A 18 -2.82 -8.97 -43.17
C LEU A 18 -1.88 -7.87 -43.64
N GLU A 19 -2.41 -6.66 -43.75
CA GLU A 19 -1.62 -5.46 -43.96
C GLU A 19 -1.45 -4.77 -42.61
N SER A 20 -0.21 -4.69 -42.12
CA SER A 20 0.07 -3.90 -40.91
C SER A 20 0.13 -2.43 -41.32
N GLU A 21 -0.98 -1.72 -41.22
CA GLU A 21 -0.89 -0.27 -41.13
C GLU A 21 -0.21 0.08 -39.81
N SER A 22 0.91 0.80 -39.86
CA SER A 22 1.45 1.46 -38.68
C SER A 22 0.48 2.57 -38.30
N GLY A 23 -0.57 2.19 -37.57
CA GLY A 23 -1.62 3.10 -37.13
C GLY A 23 -0.98 4.29 -36.41
N THR A 24 -1.28 5.48 -36.92
CA THR A 24 -1.07 6.78 -36.28
C THR A 24 -2.07 6.98 -35.14
N GLU A 25 -2.25 5.98 -34.27
CA GLU A 25 -2.93 6.23 -33.00
C GLU A 25 -1.88 6.76 -32.03
N ASP A 26 -2.02 8.04 -31.67
CA ASP A 26 -1.14 8.70 -30.71
C ASP A 26 -1.20 8.03 -29.31
N GLU A 27 -2.25 7.25 -29.03
CA GLU A 27 -2.50 6.55 -27.76
C GLU A 27 -2.98 5.10 -27.97
N PRO A 28 -2.05 4.13 -28.20
CA PRO A 28 -2.42 2.74 -28.35
C PRO A 28 -3.02 2.16 -27.05
N PRO A 29 -3.95 1.20 -27.17
CA PRO A 29 -4.57 0.59 -26.00
C PRO A 29 -3.58 -0.28 -25.20
N VAL A 30 -3.76 -0.31 -23.88
CA VAL A 30 -2.84 -0.94 -22.93
C VAL A 30 -3.43 -2.25 -22.39
N LYS A 31 -2.60 -3.30 -22.40
CA LYS A 31 -2.88 -4.59 -21.78
C LYS A 31 -1.80 -4.86 -20.73
N HIS A 32 -2.20 -5.10 -19.50
CA HIS A 32 -1.28 -5.56 -18.46
C HIS A 32 -0.76 -6.97 -18.79
N ASP A 33 0.54 -7.17 -18.63
CA ASP A 33 1.21 -8.46 -18.78
C ASP A 33 2.07 -8.74 -17.54
N ASN A 34 1.43 -8.73 -16.36
CA ASN A 34 2.13 -8.94 -15.10
C ASN A 34 2.27 -10.42 -14.73
N PRO A 35 3.34 -10.79 -14.02
CA PRO A 35 3.50 -12.14 -13.49
C PRO A 35 2.44 -12.45 -12.44
N GLY A 36 2.15 -13.75 -12.25
CA GLY A 36 1.04 -14.24 -11.41
C GLY A 36 0.88 -13.61 -10.02
N PRO A 37 1.95 -13.33 -9.24
CA PRO A 37 1.82 -12.68 -7.93
C PRO A 37 1.43 -11.19 -7.98
N VAL A 38 1.71 -10.51 -9.09
CA VAL A 38 1.47 -9.07 -9.27
C VAL A 38 0.07 -8.82 -9.83
N LYS A 39 -0.43 -9.73 -10.68
CA LYS A 39 -1.74 -9.63 -11.32
C LYS A 39 -2.91 -9.23 -10.38
N PRO A 40 -3.02 -9.78 -9.14
CA PRO A 40 -4.09 -9.39 -8.22
C PRO A 40 -4.13 -7.90 -7.82
N PHE A 41 -3.06 -7.16 -8.10
CA PHE A 41 -2.93 -5.74 -7.77
C PHE A 41 -3.27 -4.82 -8.96
N GLU A 42 -3.42 -5.36 -10.18
CA GLU A 42 -3.83 -4.58 -11.37
C GLU A 42 -5.16 -3.85 -11.16
N PRO A 43 -6.22 -4.47 -10.58
CA PRO A 43 -7.48 -3.77 -10.36
C PRO A 43 -7.33 -2.59 -9.39
N LEU A 44 -6.38 -2.65 -8.46
CA LEU A 44 -6.10 -1.53 -7.56
C LEU A 44 -5.44 -0.36 -8.31
N ASN A 45 -4.77 -0.60 -9.43
CA ASN A 45 -4.31 0.49 -10.28
C ASN A 45 -5.46 1.05 -11.15
N ASP A 46 -6.23 0.14 -11.77
CA ASP A 46 -7.34 0.46 -12.67
C ASP A 46 -8.46 1.29 -12.00
N LEU A 47 -8.64 1.15 -10.68
CA LEU A 47 -9.60 1.94 -9.91
C LEU A 47 -9.30 3.45 -9.93
N LEU A 48 -8.04 3.85 -10.14
CA LEU A 48 -7.68 5.25 -10.33
C LEU A 48 -7.75 5.63 -11.82
N SER A 49 -6.90 4.99 -12.63
CA SER A 49 -6.91 5.09 -14.08
C SER A 49 -5.95 4.05 -14.67
N VAL A 50 -6.16 3.68 -15.93
CA VAL A 50 -5.27 2.77 -16.68
C VAL A 50 -3.98 3.52 -17.08
N PRO A 51 -2.79 2.88 -17.02
CA PRO A 51 -1.53 3.53 -17.36
C PRO A 51 -1.47 3.86 -18.85
N LYS A 52 -0.66 4.86 -19.23
CA LYS A 52 -0.33 5.06 -20.65
C LYS A 52 0.62 3.99 -21.15
N TYR A 53 0.64 3.77 -22.47
CA TYR A 53 1.46 2.73 -23.10
C TYR A 53 2.96 2.89 -22.84
N ASN A 54 3.43 4.12 -22.63
CA ASN A 54 4.82 4.47 -22.38
C ASN A 54 5.07 4.85 -20.90
N GLU A 55 4.32 4.25 -19.98
CA GLU A 55 4.50 4.39 -18.54
C GLU A 55 4.80 3.04 -17.90
N VAL A 56 5.60 3.07 -16.83
CA VAL A 56 5.79 1.88 -15.98
C VAL A 56 4.49 1.55 -15.26
N ASP A 57 4.08 0.29 -15.35
CA ASP A 57 2.99 -0.27 -14.56
C ASP A 57 3.35 -0.29 -13.07
N PRO A 58 2.63 0.43 -12.19
CA PRO A 58 2.92 0.48 -10.76
C PRO A 58 2.51 -0.79 -10.01
N SER A 59 1.81 -1.75 -10.64
CA SER A 59 1.22 -2.92 -9.98
C SER A 59 2.23 -3.73 -9.15
N PHE A 60 3.46 -3.89 -9.65
CA PHE A 60 4.53 -4.55 -8.89
C PHE A 60 4.92 -3.81 -7.62
N LEU A 61 4.91 -2.47 -7.66
CA LEU A 61 5.23 -1.64 -6.51
C LEU A 61 4.10 -1.70 -5.48
N ILE A 62 2.83 -1.66 -5.93
CA ILE A 62 1.67 -1.86 -5.07
C ILE A 62 1.75 -3.21 -4.35
N LEU A 63 2.10 -4.30 -5.05
CA LEU A 63 2.30 -5.62 -4.44
C LEU A 63 3.25 -5.56 -3.23
N LEU A 64 4.31 -4.75 -3.32
CA LEU A 64 5.28 -4.63 -2.24
C LEU A 64 4.80 -3.67 -1.13
N THR A 65 4.31 -2.49 -1.50
CA THR A 65 4.10 -1.38 -0.57
C THR A 65 2.70 -1.35 0.03
N PHE A 66 1.65 -1.72 -0.71
CA PHE A 66 0.29 -1.73 -0.20
C PHE A 66 0.06 -2.77 0.90
N PRO A 67 0.39 -4.07 0.72
CA PRO A 67 0.32 -5.05 1.81
C PRO A 67 1.17 -4.68 3.01
N ALA A 68 2.35 -4.10 2.79
CA ALA A 68 3.23 -3.67 3.89
C ALA A 68 2.62 -2.52 4.70
N LEU A 69 2.08 -1.49 4.04
CA LEU A 69 1.39 -0.38 4.71
C LEU A 69 0.14 -0.84 5.45
N PHE A 70 -0.72 -1.62 4.79
CA PHE A 70 -1.92 -2.19 5.41
C PHE A 70 -1.55 -3.07 6.62
N GLY A 71 -0.54 -3.91 6.43
CA GLY A 71 0.03 -4.78 7.45
C GLY A 71 0.52 -4.00 8.67
N PHE A 72 1.30 -2.95 8.46
CA PHE A 72 1.83 -2.10 9.52
C PHE A 72 0.72 -1.31 10.24
N MET A 73 -0.25 -0.75 9.49
CA MET A 73 -1.38 0.00 10.05
C MET A 73 -2.24 -0.84 10.99
N ILE A 74 -2.54 -2.10 10.64
CA ILE A 74 -3.34 -2.94 11.54
C ILE A 74 -2.44 -3.65 12.56
N GLY A 75 -1.38 -4.30 12.07
CA GLY A 75 -0.31 -4.95 12.83
C GLY A 75 -0.77 -5.78 14.01
N ASP A 76 -1.74 -6.67 13.83
CA ASP A 76 -2.25 -7.52 14.92
C ASP A 76 -2.50 -8.91 14.37
N ALA A 77 -1.90 -9.92 15.01
CA ALA A 77 -1.88 -11.29 14.53
C ALA A 77 -3.28 -11.91 14.52
N GLY A 78 -4.10 -11.56 15.52
CA GLY A 78 -5.49 -12.01 15.61
C GLY A 78 -6.31 -11.48 14.46
N TYR A 79 -6.26 -10.17 14.21
CA TYR A 79 -6.95 -9.58 13.06
C TYR A 79 -6.37 -10.04 11.72
N GLY A 80 -5.05 -10.27 11.63
CA GLY A 80 -4.43 -10.82 10.41
C GLY A 80 -5.03 -12.17 10.01
N VAL A 81 -5.23 -13.08 10.98
CA VAL A 81 -5.87 -14.38 10.72
C VAL A 81 -7.35 -14.22 10.38
N THR A 82 -8.11 -13.42 11.14
CA THR A 82 -9.55 -13.28 10.88
C THR A 82 -9.85 -12.62 9.54
N THR A 83 -9.11 -11.57 9.19
CA THR A 83 -9.24 -10.89 7.90
C THR A 83 -8.82 -11.78 6.75
N PHE A 84 -7.74 -12.56 6.90
CA PHE A 84 -7.33 -13.53 5.87
C PHE A 84 -8.42 -14.56 5.59
N LEU A 85 -9.02 -15.15 6.63
CA LEU A 85 -10.11 -16.12 6.46
C LEU A 85 -11.34 -15.48 5.83
N MET A 86 -11.67 -14.25 6.24
CA MET A 86 -12.80 -13.51 5.69
C MET A 86 -12.61 -13.19 4.20
N PHE A 87 -11.42 -12.75 3.78
CA PHE A 87 -11.13 -12.50 2.37
C PHE A 87 -11.01 -13.79 1.55
N ALA A 88 -10.49 -14.87 2.13
CA ALA A 88 -10.49 -16.18 1.48
C ALA A 88 -11.92 -16.71 1.24
N ALA A 89 -12.87 -16.41 2.14
CA ALA A 89 -14.29 -16.67 1.91
C ALA A 89 -14.85 -15.75 0.81
N GLY A 90 -14.53 -14.46 0.86
CA GLY A 90 -14.92 -13.46 -0.15
C GLY A 90 -14.47 -13.80 -1.57
N TYR A 91 -13.25 -14.33 -1.72
CA TYR A 91 -12.71 -14.83 -2.99
C TYR A 91 -13.63 -15.87 -3.66
N LYS A 92 -14.31 -16.70 -2.87
CA LYS A 92 -15.27 -17.70 -3.38
C LYS A 92 -16.65 -17.11 -3.63
N LEU A 93 -17.07 -16.16 -2.79
CA LEU A 93 -18.41 -15.55 -2.84
C LEU A 93 -18.57 -14.51 -3.95
N PHE A 94 -17.50 -13.81 -4.33
CA PHE A 94 -17.53 -12.72 -5.29
C PHE A 94 -16.54 -12.94 -6.45
N PRO A 95 -16.90 -13.76 -7.46
CA PRO A 95 -15.99 -14.09 -8.55
C PRO A 95 -15.47 -12.89 -9.35
N ALA A 96 -16.28 -11.83 -9.48
CA ALA A 96 -15.92 -10.61 -10.20
C ALA A 96 -14.79 -9.81 -9.51
N ALA A 97 -14.65 -9.92 -8.19
CA ALA A 97 -13.67 -9.15 -7.40
C ALA A 97 -12.53 -10.02 -6.86
N LYS A 98 -12.31 -11.21 -7.45
CA LYS A 98 -11.33 -12.20 -6.97
C LYS A 98 -9.94 -11.63 -6.76
N GLU A 99 -9.47 -10.81 -7.68
CA GLU A 99 -8.14 -10.20 -7.64
C GLU A 99 -7.98 -9.23 -6.45
N ILE A 100 -9.00 -8.40 -6.18
CA ILE A 100 -9.05 -7.54 -5.00
C ILE A 100 -9.03 -8.37 -3.71
N PHE A 101 -9.80 -9.46 -3.65
CA PHE A 101 -9.75 -10.34 -2.47
C PHE A 101 -8.38 -10.98 -2.27
N VAL A 102 -7.70 -11.39 -3.35
CA VAL A 102 -6.35 -11.94 -3.26
C VAL A 102 -5.35 -10.88 -2.79
N SER A 103 -5.39 -9.64 -3.31
CA SER A 103 -4.49 -8.57 -2.82
C SER A 103 -4.73 -8.25 -1.34
N LEU A 104 -5.97 -8.27 -0.87
CA LEU A 104 -6.32 -8.14 0.54
C LEU A 104 -5.87 -9.34 1.40
N MET A 105 -5.80 -10.56 0.84
CA MET A 105 -5.20 -11.71 1.53
C MET A 105 -3.69 -11.52 1.73
N PHE A 106 -2.95 -10.99 0.74
CA PHE A 106 -1.55 -10.60 0.91
C PHE A 106 -1.40 -9.55 2.01
N ALA A 107 -2.28 -8.55 2.03
CA ALA A 107 -2.31 -7.52 3.06
C ALA A 107 -2.57 -8.11 4.45
N SER A 108 -3.50 -9.06 4.58
CA SER A 108 -3.80 -9.76 5.84
C SER A 108 -2.66 -10.63 6.32
N PHE A 109 -1.94 -11.28 5.40
CA PHE A 109 -0.73 -12.02 5.72
C PHE A 109 0.37 -11.09 6.28
N MET A 110 0.56 -9.92 5.66
CA MET A 110 1.46 -8.90 6.22
C MET A 110 0.97 -8.37 7.57
N THR A 111 -0.34 -8.17 7.77
CA THR A 111 -0.92 -7.81 9.08
C THR A 111 -0.58 -8.85 10.14
N PHE A 112 -0.65 -10.14 9.80
CA PHE A 112 -0.25 -11.21 10.69
C PHE A 112 1.24 -11.14 11.03
N LEU A 113 2.12 -10.97 10.03
CA LEU A 113 3.57 -10.86 10.26
C LEU A 113 3.94 -9.65 11.12
N PHE A 114 3.37 -8.48 10.84
CA PHE A 114 3.58 -7.29 11.67
C PHE A 114 2.96 -7.46 13.06
N GLY A 115 1.81 -8.13 13.17
CA GLY A 115 1.19 -8.47 14.46
C GLY A 115 2.06 -9.37 15.32
N LEU A 116 2.71 -10.37 14.71
CA LEU A 116 3.74 -11.14 15.37
C LEU A 116 4.92 -10.23 15.73
N ALA A 117 5.44 -9.40 14.84
CA ALA A 117 6.56 -8.49 15.15
C ALA A 117 6.25 -7.54 16.33
N PHE A 118 5.01 -7.08 16.44
CA PHE A 118 4.54 -6.19 17.50
C PHE A 118 4.10 -6.92 18.78
N GLY A 119 3.93 -8.24 18.72
CA GLY A 119 3.46 -9.04 19.83
C GLY A 119 2.01 -8.76 20.22
N ASP A 120 1.15 -8.39 19.27
CA ASP A 120 -0.28 -8.08 19.51
C ASP A 120 -1.20 -9.10 18.83
N ALA A 121 -2.19 -9.63 19.57
CA ALA A 121 -3.32 -10.38 19.00
C ALA A 121 -4.65 -10.02 19.68
N PHE A 122 -5.63 -9.56 18.90
CA PHE A 122 -6.91 -9.03 19.39
C PHE A 122 -6.75 -7.94 20.47
N GLY A 123 -5.65 -7.17 20.41
CA GLY A 123 -5.30 -6.17 21.42
C GLY A 123 -4.69 -6.73 22.72
N TYR A 124 -4.50 -8.04 22.84
CA TYR A 124 -3.75 -8.67 23.93
C TYR A 124 -2.28 -8.86 23.55
N ILE A 125 -1.41 -8.75 24.55
CA ILE A 125 0.03 -9.00 24.38
C ILE A 125 0.29 -10.52 24.37
N ILE A 126 0.87 -11.02 23.26
CA ILE A 126 1.12 -12.46 23.04
C ILE A 126 2.53 -12.92 23.41
N PHE A 127 3.47 -12.02 23.68
CA PHE A 127 4.86 -12.37 24.02
C PHE A 127 5.21 -12.02 25.47
N GLY A 128 6.16 -12.75 26.04
CA GLY A 128 6.67 -12.56 27.41
C GLY A 128 6.00 -13.45 28.48
N GLY A 129 6.69 -13.60 29.62
CA GLY A 129 6.27 -14.47 30.73
C GLY A 129 5.01 -14.03 31.50
N HIS A 130 4.45 -12.86 31.16
CA HIS A 130 3.17 -12.34 31.68
C HIS A 130 2.25 -11.98 30.50
N SER A 131 2.12 -12.87 29.52
CA SER A 131 1.21 -12.65 28.38
C SER A 131 -0.21 -12.39 28.89
N GLU A 132 -0.80 -11.25 28.51
CA GLU A 132 -2.19 -10.92 28.82
C GLU A 132 -3.14 -11.93 28.18
N LEU A 133 -2.77 -12.50 27.02
CA LEU A 133 -3.51 -13.58 26.39
C LEU A 133 -3.49 -14.85 27.26
N ALA A 134 -2.35 -15.22 27.83
CA ALA A 134 -2.25 -16.34 28.76
C ALA A 134 -3.06 -16.09 30.04
N ALA A 135 -3.08 -14.85 30.56
CA ALA A 135 -3.91 -14.49 31.70
C ALA A 135 -5.42 -14.54 31.38
N ALA A 136 -5.83 -14.10 30.18
CA ALA A 136 -7.23 -14.05 29.77
C ALA A 136 -7.79 -15.39 29.29
N THR A 137 -6.96 -16.24 28.66
CA THR A 137 -7.41 -17.47 27.98
C THR A 137 -6.78 -18.75 28.54
N GLY A 138 -5.74 -18.65 29.38
CA GLY A 138 -4.96 -19.79 29.84
C GLY A 138 -4.01 -20.39 28.79
N ILE A 139 -3.93 -19.79 27.59
CA ILE A 139 -3.08 -20.28 26.50
C ILE A 139 -1.76 -19.52 26.51
N GLU A 140 -0.68 -20.20 26.89
CA GLU A 140 0.67 -19.68 26.77
C GLU A 140 1.17 -19.86 25.33
N LEU A 141 1.11 -18.78 24.55
CA LEU A 141 1.75 -18.71 23.25
C LEU A 141 3.10 -17.98 23.42
N PHE A 142 4.19 -18.56 22.93
CA PHE A 142 5.49 -17.90 22.81
C PHE A 142 6.06 -17.23 24.10
N SER A 143 5.82 -17.82 25.27
CA SER A 143 6.24 -17.28 26.59
C SER A 143 7.76 -17.11 26.77
N GLN A 144 8.58 -17.75 25.94
CA GLN A 144 10.04 -17.68 25.96
C GLN A 144 10.63 -16.60 25.03
N ILE A 145 9.81 -15.95 24.20
CA ILE A 145 10.27 -14.90 23.28
C ILE A 145 10.08 -13.54 23.97
N PRO A 146 11.14 -12.73 24.12
CA PRO A 146 11.01 -11.38 24.66
C PRO A 146 10.22 -10.49 23.70
N ILE A 147 9.43 -9.57 24.25
CA ILE A 147 8.71 -8.55 23.47
C ILE A 147 9.75 -7.71 22.72
N LEU A 148 9.78 -7.83 21.39
CA LEU A 148 10.75 -7.11 20.57
C LEU A 148 10.37 -5.63 20.42
N PHE A 149 9.08 -5.33 20.28
CA PHE A 149 8.56 -3.98 20.03
C PHE A 149 7.06 -3.90 20.32
N HIS A 150 6.62 -3.17 21.37
CA HIS A 150 5.19 -2.93 21.60
C HIS A 150 4.80 -1.50 21.17
N ARG A 151 3.84 -1.39 20.25
CA ARG A 151 3.45 -0.10 19.63
C ARG A 151 2.91 0.91 20.63
N ALA A 152 2.19 0.46 21.66
CA ALA A 152 1.61 1.35 22.65
C ALA A 152 2.66 2.01 23.56
N GLU A 153 3.83 1.40 23.71
CA GLU A 153 4.93 1.90 24.55
C GLU A 153 5.95 2.71 23.76
N HIS A 154 6.10 2.42 22.45
CA HIS A 154 7.10 3.05 21.58
C HIS A 154 6.47 3.91 20.48
N LEU A 155 5.51 4.76 20.84
CA LEU A 155 4.82 5.67 19.91
C LEU A 155 5.80 6.51 19.07
N GLY A 156 6.89 7.00 19.67
CA GLY A 156 7.92 7.75 18.95
C GLY A 156 8.58 6.93 17.84
N GLN A 157 8.82 5.64 18.04
CA GLN A 157 9.41 4.78 17.02
C GLN A 157 8.42 4.49 15.89
N VAL A 158 7.14 4.26 16.20
CA VAL A 158 6.09 4.08 15.17
C VAL A 158 5.96 5.34 14.31
N PHE A 159 6.00 6.52 14.94
CA PHE A 159 5.99 7.82 14.26
C PHE A 159 7.20 7.96 13.31
N THR A 160 8.41 7.66 13.80
CA THR A 160 9.63 7.72 12.97
C THR A 160 9.59 6.71 11.83
N ILE A 161 9.11 5.49 12.04
CA ILE A 161 8.98 4.48 10.98
C ILE A 161 7.98 4.94 9.92
N ALA A 162 6.82 5.48 10.32
CA ALA A 162 5.83 6.01 9.37
C ALA A 162 6.40 7.15 8.52
N GLY A 163 7.10 8.10 9.14
CA GLY A 163 7.78 9.19 8.43
C GLY A 163 8.89 8.69 7.51
N ALA A 164 9.72 7.74 7.97
CA ALA A 164 10.79 7.14 7.18
C ALA A 164 10.25 6.36 5.98
N PHE A 165 9.14 5.61 6.17
CA PHE A 165 8.45 4.95 5.08
C PHE A 165 7.90 5.96 4.07
N GLY A 166 7.35 7.09 4.53
CA GLY A 166 6.88 8.16 3.64
C GLY A 166 8.00 8.73 2.79
N VAL A 167 9.16 9.04 3.38
CA VAL A 167 10.35 9.46 2.63
C VAL A 167 10.74 8.36 1.62
N PHE A 168 10.86 7.11 2.06
CA PHE A 168 11.22 5.99 1.18
C PHE A 168 10.25 5.84 -0.01
N HIS A 169 8.95 5.81 0.25
CA HIS A 169 7.93 5.56 -0.77
C HIS A 169 7.82 6.73 -1.76
N VAL A 170 7.89 7.98 -1.29
CA VAL A 170 7.95 9.16 -2.17
C VAL A 170 9.21 9.14 -3.06
N ASN A 171 10.37 8.79 -2.50
CA ASN A 171 11.60 8.67 -3.29
C ASN A 171 11.50 7.53 -4.32
N LEU A 172 10.86 6.41 -3.98
CA LEU A 172 10.57 5.35 -4.94
C LEU A 172 9.74 5.88 -6.12
N GLY A 173 8.77 6.76 -5.85
CA GLY A 173 7.96 7.41 -6.90
C GLY A 173 8.81 8.27 -7.82
N TYR A 174 9.71 9.10 -7.26
CA TYR A 174 10.66 9.89 -8.07
C TYR A 174 11.63 9.03 -8.88
N LEU A 175 12.05 7.87 -8.38
CA LEU A 175 12.90 6.95 -9.13
C LEU A 175 12.17 6.35 -10.33
N VAL A 176 10.91 5.96 -10.17
CA VAL A 176 10.08 5.46 -11.28
C VAL A 176 9.79 6.57 -12.28
N GLY A 177 9.47 7.78 -11.80
CA GLY A 177 9.28 8.96 -12.66
C GLY A 177 10.55 9.30 -13.44
N GLY A 178 11.71 9.23 -12.80
CA GLY A 178 13.01 9.42 -13.46
C GLY A 178 13.28 8.35 -14.52
N TYR A 179 12.83 7.12 -14.32
CA TYR A 179 12.93 6.06 -15.33
C TYR A 179 12.00 6.30 -16.53
N ASN A 180 10.76 6.74 -16.29
CA ASN A 180 9.83 7.14 -17.35
C ASN A 180 10.44 8.27 -18.20
N GLU A 181 10.99 9.30 -17.54
CA GLU A 181 11.60 10.45 -18.18
C GLU A 181 12.89 10.09 -18.93
N TYR A 182 13.69 9.18 -18.37
CA TYR A 182 14.89 8.66 -19.01
C TYR A 182 14.58 7.98 -20.36
N ILE A 183 13.47 7.23 -20.45
CA ILE A 183 13.05 6.57 -21.69
C ILE A 183 12.56 7.59 -22.72
N ARG A 184 11.87 8.65 -22.28
CA ARG A 184 11.23 9.65 -23.17
C ARG A 184 12.21 10.72 -23.67
N HIS A 185 13.02 11.28 -22.78
CA HIS A 185 13.78 12.50 -23.04
C HIS A 185 15.28 12.37 -22.73
N GLY A 186 15.69 11.33 -21.98
CA GLY A 186 17.09 10.99 -21.71
C GLY A 186 17.54 11.31 -20.28
N LEU A 187 18.82 11.05 -20.01
CA LEU A 187 19.36 11.04 -18.64
C LEU A 187 19.45 12.43 -18.01
N LYS A 188 19.67 13.47 -18.82
CA LYS A 188 19.83 14.84 -18.32
C LYS A 188 18.50 15.38 -17.82
N GLU A 189 17.44 15.21 -18.61
CA GLU A 189 16.08 15.63 -18.31
C GLU A 189 15.55 14.85 -17.10
N ALA A 190 15.76 13.52 -17.04
CA ALA A 190 15.43 12.71 -15.87
C ALA A 190 16.08 13.20 -14.56
N PHE A 191 17.36 13.61 -14.61
CA PHE A 191 18.05 14.13 -13.44
C PHE A 191 17.56 15.54 -13.05
N LEU A 192 17.31 16.41 -14.02
CA LEU A 192 16.82 17.77 -13.78
C LEU A 192 15.39 17.78 -13.23
N GLU A 193 14.51 16.95 -13.79
CA GLU A 193 13.09 16.92 -13.42
C GLU A 193 12.82 16.05 -12.20
N LYS A 194 13.47 14.91 -12.02
CA LYS A 194 13.15 13.98 -10.91
C LYS A 194 14.30 13.81 -9.91
N GLY A 195 15.54 13.82 -10.38
CA GLY A 195 16.73 13.75 -9.51
C GLY A 195 16.91 14.97 -8.60
N SER A 196 16.52 16.15 -9.08
CA SER A 196 16.59 17.42 -8.32
C SER A 196 15.70 17.40 -7.06
N TRP A 197 14.54 16.73 -7.11
CA TRP A 197 13.65 16.54 -5.95
C TRP A 197 14.24 15.63 -4.87
N ILE A 198 14.95 14.58 -5.27
CA ILE A 198 15.68 13.71 -4.33
C ILE A 198 16.82 14.50 -3.69
N LEU A 199 17.54 15.32 -4.49
CA LEU A 199 18.60 16.18 -4.00
C LEU A 199 18.09 17.23 -3.01
N LEU A 200 16.89 17.78 -3.23
CA LEU A 200 16.24 18.70 -2.30
C LEU A 200 16.02 18.04 -0.92
N GLN A 201 15.49 16.81 -0.91
CA GLN A 201 15.29 16.05 0.33
C GLN A 201 16.61 15.75 1.05
N ILE A 202 17.65 15.37 0.31
CA ILE A 202 19.00 15.16 0.85
C ILE A 202 19.56 16.46 1.43
N GLY A 203 19.36 17.60 0.75
CA GLY A 203 19.78 18.91 1.24
C GLY A 203 19.12 19.27 2.57
N VAL A 204 17.81 19.02 2.71
CA VAL A 204 17.08 19.16 3.98
C VAL A 204 17.64 18.22 5.05
N ALA A 205 17.87 16.95 4.72
CA ALA A 205 18.44 15.98 5.66
C ALA A 205 19.83 16.42 6.15
N ILE A 206 20.70 16.89 5.26
CA ILE A 206 22.04 17.42 5.62
C ILE A 206 21.90 18.65 6.52
N ALA A 207 20.99 19.57 6.19
CA ALA A 207 20.80 20.80 6.96
C ALA A 207 20.37 20.52 8.41
N VAL A 208 19.52 19.49 8.59
CA VAL A 208 18.97 19.12 9.90
C VAL A 208 19.92 18.21 10.69
N LEU A 209 20.55 17.21 10.04
CA LEU A 209 21.26 16.13 10.72
C LEU A 209 22.78 16.27 10.75
N ALA A 210 23.36 17.09 9.87
CA ALA A 210 24.81 17.16 9.72
C ALA A 210 25.37 18.58 9.79
N SER A 211 25.08 19.41 8.78
CA SER A 211 25.62 20.76 8.66
C SER A 211 24.64 21.68 7.96
N GLN A 212 24.04 22.59 8.75
CA GLN A 212 23.16 23.67 8.29
C GLN A 212 23.69 24.40 7.03
N PRO A 213 24.93 24.93 6.99
CA PRO A 213 25.39 25.70 5.82
C PRO A 213 25.55 24.83 4.57
N ILE A 214 26.00 23.58 4.71
CA ILE A 214 26.13 22.65 3.57
C ILE A 214 24.75 22.29 3.04
N GLY A 215 23.83 21.94 3.94
CA GLY A 215 22.47 21.57 3.58
C GLY A 215 21.72 22.70 2.88
N LEU A 216 21.82 23.93 3.37
CA LEU A 216 21.26 25.11 2.69
C LEU A 216 21.88 25.33 1.30
N GLY A 217 23.18 25.08 1.13
CA GLY A 217 23.83 25.12 -0.17
C GLY A 217 23.27 24.08 -1.15
N VAL A 218 23.07 22.84 -0.69
CA VAL A 218 22.46 21.76 -1.50
C VAL A 218 21.00 22.06 -1.81
N ILE A 219 20.23 22.59 -0.86
CA ILE A 219 18.85 23.05 -1.08
C ILE A 219 18.83 24.13 -2.17
N GLY A 220 19.69 25.15 -2.07
CA GLY A 220 19.81 26.20 -3.08
C GLY A 220 20.12 25.64 -4.48
N LEU A 221 21.08 24.71 -4.57
CA LEU A 221 21.39 24.02 -5.82
C LEU A 221 20.20 23.23 -6.36
N SER A 222 19.50 22.47 -5.51
CA SER A 222 18.34 21.69 -5.93
C SER A 222 17.21 22.56 -6.47
N ILE A 223 16.93 23.72 -5.86
CA ILE A 223 15.92 24.66 -6.35
C ILE A 223 16.31 25.21 -7.74
N VAL A 224 17.59 25.53 -7.96
CA VAL A 224 18.08 25.95 -9.28
C VAL A 224 17.86 24.85 -10.31
N LEU A 225 18.16 23.59 -9.97
CA LEU A 225 17.95 22.45 -10.87
C LEU A 225 16.46 22.22 -11.18
N ILE A 226 15.58 22.35 -10.17
CA ILE A 226 14.12 22.27 -10.35
C ILE A 226 13.65 23.35 -11.32
N VAL A 227 14.12 24.59 -11.16
CA VAL A 227 13.76 25.69 -12.08
C VAL A 227 14.27 25.44 -13.51
N LEU A 228 15.41 24.77 -13.66
CA LEU A 228 15.95 24.42 -14.99
C LEU A 228 15.22 23.24 -15.65
N GLY A 229 14.67 22.31 -14.86
CA GLY A 229 13.90 21.16 -15.37
C GLY A 229 12.43 21.50 -15.58
N GLU A 230 11.72 21.82 -14.48
CA GLU A 230 10.25 22.00 -14.45
C GLU A 230 9.83 23.48 -14.49
N GLY A 231 10.78 24.42 -14.56
CA GLY A 231 10.48 25.86 -14.61
C GLY A 231 9.94 26.42 -13.30
N ALA A 232 9.12 27.47 -13.39
CA ALA A 232 8.52 28.12 -12.23
C ALA A 232 7.46 27.23 -11.53
N VAL A 233 6.89 26.25 -12.23
CA VAL A 233 5.89 25.32 -11.69
C VAL A 233 6.51 24.45 -10.61
N GLY A 234 7.70 23.89 -10.84
CA GLY A 234 8.38 23.05 -9.85
C GLY A 234 8.63 23.74 -8.50
N VAL A 235 8.89 25.06 -8.49
CA VAL A 235 9.05 25.80 -7.22
C VAL A 235 7.74 25.89 -6.43
N ILE A 236 6.60 26.02 -7.13
CA ILE A 236 5.27 26.07 -6.53
C ILE A 236 4.87 24.71 -5.95
N GLU A 237 5.46 23.62 -6.46
CA GLU A 237 5.21 22.25 -5.99
C GLU A 237 6.05 21.84 -4.76
N ILE A 238 7.08 22.61 -4.37
CA ILE A 238 7.91 22.29 -3.19
C ILE A 238 7.09 22.07 -1.90
N PRO A 239 6.06 22.89 -1.58
CA PRO A 239 5.18 22.62 -0.46
C PRO A 239 4.38 21.32 -0.59
N SER A 240 4.05 20.91 -1.82
CA SER A 240 3.37 19.64 -2.11
C SER A 240 4.23 18.46 -1.66
N LEU A 241 5.52 18.44 -1.99
CA LEU A 241 6.45 17.41 -1.54
C LEU A 241 6.42 17.22 -0.02
N LEU A 242 6.49 18.33 0.74
CA LEU A 242 6.41 18.28 2.20
C LEU A 242 5.06 17.72 2.66
N SER A 243 3.97 18.17 2.04
CA SER A 243 2.61 17.68 2.31
C SER A 243 2.49 16.17 2.07
N ASN A 244 3.02 15.66 0.95
CA ASN A 244 3.01 14.24 0.62
C ASN A 244 3.77 13.43 1.68
N ILE A 245 4.97 13.84 2.08
CA ILE A 245 5.78 13.13 3.09
C ILE A 245 5.06 13.15 4.46
N VAL A 246 4.55 14.32 4.88
CA VAL A 246 3.83 14.47 6.16
C VAL A 246 2.53 13.67 6.19
N SER A 247 1.86 13.47 5.04
CA SER A 247 0.64 12.66 4.96
C SER A 247 0.84 11.21 5.41
N TYR A 248 2.06 10.65 5.28
CA TYR A 248 2.37 9.32 5.79
C TYR A 248 2.31 9.21 7.31
N LEU A 249 2.35 10.31 8.05
CA LEU A 249 2.10 10.28 9.50
C LEU A 249 0.68 9.80 9.84
N ARG A 250 -0.24 9.79 8.86
CA ARG A 250 -1.54 9.13 9.00
C ARG A 250 -1.41 7.65 9.31
N VAL A 251 -0.42 6.96 8.74
CA VAL A 251 -0.11 5.54 9.02
C VAL A 251 0.12 5.32 10.51
N PHE A 252 0.86 6.22 11.16
CA PHE A 252 1.07 6.20 12.61
C PHE A 252 -0.25 6.35 13.37
N GLY A 253 -1.06 7.35 13.04
CA GLY A 253 -2.33 7.59 13.72
C GLY A 253 -3.29 6.40 13.64
N VAL A 254 -3.39 5.78 12.46
CA VAL A 254 -4.22 4.59 12.22
C VAL A 254 -3.68 3.39 12.98
N SER A 255 -2.36 3.21 13.01
CA SER A 255 -1.73 2.13 13.77
C SER A 255 -1.99 2.21 15.26
N VAL A 256 -1.91 3.41 15.84
CA VAL A 256 -2.20 3.61 17.26
C VAL A 256 -3.69 3.41 17.54
N ALA A 257 -4.57 3.96 16.70
CA ALA A 257 -6.02 3.79 16.84
C ALA A 257 -6.44 2.31 16.80
N ALA A 258 -5.82 1.51 15.92
CA ALA A 258 -6.10 0.08 15.79
C ALA A 258 -5.83 -0.71 17.09
N VAL A 259 -4.77 -0.35 17.83
CA VAL A 259 -4.43 -0.96 19.12
C VAL A 259 -5.40 -0.49 20.21
N VAL A 260 -5.59 0.83 20.31
CA VAL A 260 -6.44 1.44 21.34
C VAL A 260 -7.87 0.93 21.25
N LEU A 261 -8.44 0.82 20.04
CA LEU A 261 -9.79 0.31 19.84
C LEU A 261 -9.93 -1.15 20.27
N ALA A 262 -8.92 -1.99 19.99
CA ALA A 262 -8.92 -3.38 20.43
C ALA A 262 -8.83 -3.50 21.95
N LYS A 263 -7.90 -2.78 22.58
CA LYS A 263 -7.77 -2.74 24.05
C LYS A 263 -9.03 -2.21 24.73
N THR A 264 -9.74 -1.27 24.10
CA THR A 264 -11.00 -0.71 24.62
C THR A 264 -12.12 -1.76 24.65
N VAL A 265 -12.25 -2.56 23.60
CA VAL A 265 -13.21 -3.68 23.57
C VAL A 265 -12.91 -4.68 24.70
N ASN A 266 -11.63 -5.03 24.89
CA ASN A 266 -11.21 -5.94 25.95
C ASN A 266 -11.51 -5.37 27.34
N ALA A 267 -11.20 -4.10 27.57
CA ALA A 267 -11.46 -3.41 28.83
C ALA A 267 -12.96 -3.30 29.18
N LEU A 268 -13.84 -3.23 28.17
CA LEU A 268 -15.29 -3.26 28.38
C LEU A 268 -15.80 -4.65 28.76
N ALA A 269 -15.15 -5.71 28.28
CA ALA A 269 -15.57 -7.09 28.52
C ALA A 269 -15.01 -7.68 29.83
N GLU A 270 -13.79 -7.33 30.21
CA GLU A 270 -13.07 -7.93 31.34
C GLU A 270 -13.85 -7.87 32.67
N PRO A 271 -14.45 -6.73 33.08
CA PRO A 271 -15.22 -6.67 34.32
C PRO A 271 -16.46 -7.60 34.29
N LEU A 272 -17.01 -7.88 33.11
CA LEU A 272 -18.18 -8.75 32.97
C LEU A 272 -17.78 -10.23 33.11
N LEU A 273 -16.60 -10.60 32.61
CA LEU A 273 -16.08 -11.96 32.63
C LEU A 273 -15.61 -12.39 34.04
N GLY A 274 -15.06 -11.47 34.83
CA GLY A 274 -14.48 -11.75 36.16
C GLY A 274 -15.48 -11.90 37.33
N THR A 275 -16.78 -11.74 37.10
CA THR A 275 -17.80 -11.68 38.17
C THR A 275 -18.29 -13.05 38.67
N GLY A 276 -18.00 -14.15 37.94
CA GLY A 276 -18.46 -15.50 38.27
C GLY A 276 -19.97 -15.76 38.04
N SER A 277 -20.71 -14.75 37.56
CA SER A 277 -22.12 -14.89 37.17
C SER A 277 -22.24 -15.35 35.71
N LEU A 278 -22.92 -16.47 35.47
CA LEU A 278 -23.13 -17.00 34.11
C LEU A 278 -23.74 -15.96 33.17
N VAL A 279 -24.69 -15.15 33.65
CA VAL A 279 -25.36 -14.13 32.84
C VAL A 279 -24.38 -13.03 32.41
N LEU A 280 -23.53 -12.56 33.33
CA LEU A 280 -22.55 -11.51 33.03
C LEU A 280 -21.41 -12.03 32.16
N THR A 281 -20.98 -13.28 32.35
CA THR A 281 -20.00 -13.92 31.47
C THR A 281 -20.52 -14.02 30.04
N VAL A 282 -21.76 -14.46 29.83
CA VAL A 282 -22.38 -14.51 28.50
C VAL A 282 -22.46 -13.11 27.87
N ALA A 283 -22.84 -12.09 28.67
CA ALA A 283 -22.83 -10.71 28.21
C ALA A 283 -21.43 -10.22 27.81
N GLY A 284 -20.40 -10.53 28.60
CA GLY A 284 -19.00 -10.20 28.31
C GLY A 284 -18.49 -10.85 27.02
N ILE A 285 -18.81 -12.13 26.79
CA ILE A 285 -18.51 -12.81 25.52
C ILE A 285 -19.23 -12.12 24.35
N GLY A 286 -20.49 -11.72 24.55
CA GLY A 286 -21.24 -10.94 23.56
C GLY A 286 -20.55 -9.63 23.19
N VAL A 287 -20.03 -8.90 24.20
CA VAL A 287 -19.26 -7.66 23.99
C VAL A 287 -17.98 -7.92 23.19
N LEU A 288 -17.23 -8.97 23.52
CA LEU A 288 -16.01 -9.34 22.76
C LEU A 288 -16.34 -9.65 21.30
N VAL A 289 -17.33 -10.51 21.06
CA VAL A 289 -17.69 -10.94 19.69
C VAL A 289 -18.14 -9.74 18.86
N VAL A 290 -19.11 -8.96 19.35
CA VAL A 290 -19.64 -7.81 18.62
C VAL A 290 -18.57 -6.73 18.45
N GLY A 291 -17.83 -6.43 19.52
CA GLY A 291 -16.77 -5.42 19.52
C GLY A 291 -15.64 -5.75 18.54
N HIS A 292 -15.16 -7.00 18.53
CA HIS A 292 -14.10 -7.41 17.61
C HIS A 292 -14.58 -7.54 16.15
N ILE A 293 -15.83 -7.94 15.90
CA ILE A 293 -16.40 -7.91 14.54
C ILE A 293 -16.42 -6.47 14.02
N PHE A 294 -16.93 -5.53 14.83
CA PHE A 294 -16.97 -4.12 14.47
C PHE A 294 -15.57 -3.54 14.27
N ASN A 295 -14.62 -3.86 15.15
CA ASN A 295 -13.24 -3.41 15.03
C ASN A 295 -12.56 -3.98 13.78
N THR A 296 -12.83 -5.24 13.44
CA THR A 296 -12.33 -5.87 12.21
C THR A 296 -12.80 -5.09 10.98
N PHE A 297 -14.09 -4.72 10.93
CA PHE A 297 -14.64 -3.92 9.84
C PHE A 297 -13.95 -2.56 9.69
N ILE A 298 -13.82 -1.81 10.80
CA ILE A 298 -13.13 -0.49 10.79
C ILE A 298 -11.69 -0.65 10.32
N LYS A 299 -10.96 -1.63 10.85
CA LYS A 299 -9.55 -1.86 10.52
C LYS A 299 -9.34 -2.12 9.02
N ILE A 300 -10.22 -2.91 8.41
CA ILE A 300 -10.16 -3.18 6.97
C ILE A 300 -10.43 -1.90 6.18
N MET A 301 -11.48 -1.15 6.53
CA MET A 301 -11.85 0.06 5.79
C MET A 301 -10.79 1.15 5.90
N GLU A 302 -10.31 1.42 7.11
CA GLU A 302 -9.23 2.39 7.34
C GLU A 302 -7.95 1.95 6.62
N GLY A 303 -7.50 0.71 6.85
CA GLY A 303 -6.30 0.16 6.20
C GLY A 303 -6.36 0.22 4.68
N PHE A 304 -7.51 -0.11 4.09
CA PHE A 304 -7.71 -0.06 2.63
C PHE A 304 -7.73 1.40 2.12
N LEU A 305 -8.59 2.25 2.66
CA LEU A 305 -8.78 3.63 2.17
C LEU A 305 -7.52 4.48 2.36
N GLN A 306 -6.85 4.37 3.51
CA GLN A 306 -5.58 5.06 3.72
C GLN A 306 -4.46 4.49 2.85
N GLY A 307 -4.39 3.16 2.72
CA GLY A 307 -3.43 2.50 1.86
C GLY A 307 -3.55 3.01 0.43
N ILE A 308 -4.76 3.00 -0.13
CA ILE A 308 -5.04 3.47 -1.48
C ILE A 308 -4.75 4.97 -1.64
N ARG A 309 -5.16 5.81 -0.68
CA ARG A 309 -4.85 7.25 -0.74
C ARG A 309 -3.35 7.48 -0.90
N LEU A 310 -2.53 6.87 -0.04
CA LEU A 310 -1.07 6.97 -0.06
C LEU A 310 -0.46 6.58 -1.41
N HIS A 311 -1.07 5.65 -2.14
CA HIS A 311 -0.64 5.29 -3.47
C HIS A 311 -1.08 6.33 -4.51
N TYR A 312 -2.36 6.71 -4.51
CA TYR A 312 -2.92 7.54 -5.58
C TYR A 312 -2.49 9.00 -5.49
N VAL A 313 -2.41 9.56 -4.29
CA VAL A 313 -2.18 11.01 -4.10
C VAL A 313 -0.73 11.31 -3.77
N GLU A 314 -0.07 10.43 -3.00
CA GLU A 314 1.31 10.68 -2.55
C GLU A 314 2.38 9.99 -3.39
N PHE A 315 2.08 8.87 -4.03
CA PHE A 315 3.06 8.09 -4.80
C PHE A 315 2.89 8.27 -6.32
N TYR A 316 1.69 8.09 -6.86
CA TYR A 316 1.42 8.15 -8.30
C TYR A 316 1.61 9.53 -8.90
N ASP A 317 1.26 10.58 -8.13
CA ASP A 317 1.53 11.98 -8.47
C ASP A 317 2.99 12.26 -8.87
N LYS A 318 3.95 11.37 -8.55
CA LYS A 318 5.37 11.54 -8.87
C LYS A 318 5.78 11.01 -10.24
N PHE A 319 4.98 10.15 -10.87
CA PHE A 319 5.37 9.47 -12.10
C PHE A 319 4.24 9.03 -13.03
N TYR A 320 2.98 9.14 -12.61
CA TYR A 320 1.84 8.51 -13.24
C TYR A 320 0.90 9.57 -13.82
N ASP A 321 0.90 9.74 -15.14
CA ASP A 321 -0.05 10.66 -15.80
C ASP A 321 -1.43 9.98 -15.97
N GLY A 322 -1.43 8.65 -16.18
CA GLY A 322 -2.65 7.85 -16.32
C GLY A 322 -3.50 8.23 -17.54
N GLY A 323 -4.74 7.73 -17.57
CA GLY A 323 -5.70 8.04 -18.65
C GLY A 323 -5.54 7.21 -19.92
N GLY A 324 -4.78 6.11 -19.87
CA GLY A 324 -4.68 5.17 -20.99
C GLY A 324 -6.00 4.46 -21.30
N ARG A 325 -6.13 3.94 -22.52
CA ARG A 325 -7.28 3.14 -22.92
C ARG A 325 -7.01 1.66 -22.70
N ARG A 326 -7.89 0.94 -22.01
CA ARG A 326 -7.74 -0.51 -21.84
C ARG A 326 -7.89 -1.22 -23.18
N TYR A 327 -7.02 -2.20 -23.43
CA TYR A 327 -7.17 -3.12 -24.55
C TYR A 327 -8.30 -4.12 -24.28
N VAL A 328 -9.40 -3.97 -25.02
CA VAL A 328 -10.52 -4.92 -25.05
C VAL A 328 -10.53 -5.58 -26.43
N PRO A 329 -10.11 -6.85 -26.56
CA PRO A 329 -10.08 -7.52 -27.85
C PRO A 329 -11.50 -7.79 -28.36
N PHE A 330 -11.66 -7.80 -29.68
CA PHE A 330 -12.94 -8.06 -30.32
C PHE A 330 -13.53 -9.41 -29.90
N GLY A 331 -14.76 -9.41 -29.39
CA GLY A 331 -15.47 -10.62 -28.94
C GLY A 331 -15.24 -11.02 -27.48
N ALA A 332 -14.42 -10.28 -26.72
CA ALA A 332 -14.39 -10.41 -25.27
C ALA A 332 -15.64 -9.77 -24.66
N GLU A 333 -16.26 -10.43 -23.68
CA GLU A 333 -17.20 -9.76 -22.77
C GLU A 333 -16.41 -8.73 -21.96
N ASP A 334 -16.88 -7.49 -22.01
CA ASP A 334 -16.27 -6.39 -21.26
C ASP A 334 -16.47 -6.66 -19.77
N ALA A 335 -15.47 -7.23 -19.11
CA ALA A 335 -15.55 -7.67 -17.72
C ALA A 335 -15.57 -6.48 -16.71
N SER A 336 -15.65 -5.24 -17.21
CA SER A 336 -15.72 -4.01 -16.42
C SER A 336 -17.13 -3.47 -16.17
N LEU A 337 -18.20 -4.25 -16.41
CA LEU A 337 -19.58 -3.91 -16.01
C LEU A 337 -20.17 -4.89 -14.99
#